data_AF-A0A970FTA4-F1
#
_entry.id   AF-A0A970FTA4-F1
#
_cell.length_a   1.000
_cell.length_b   1.000
_cell.length_c   1.000
_cell.angle_alpha   90.00
_cell.angle_beta   90.00
_cell.angle_gamma   90.00
#
_symmetry.space_group_name_H-M   'P 1'
#
loop_
_entity.id
_entity.type
_entity.pdbx_description
1 polymer ?
#
loop_
_entity_poly.entity_id
_entity_poly.type
_entity_poly.pdbx_seq_one_letter_code
_entity_poly.pdbx_strand_id
1 'polypeptide(L)' 'RPGVLIAMASGGDYTEEGKFATPVQLAFLTDGKKLLGRLPEFNVSGNLYDLFGRDYIGFSSDRFWGGEPMLVVKMKT' A
#
# COMPACT_ATOMS: atom_id res chain seq x y z
N ARG A 1 -13.47 7.28 -3.38
CA ARG A 1 -12.97 7.30 -1.99
C ARG A 1 -11.49 7.66 -2.09
N PRO A 2 -10.97 8.58 -1.27
CA PRO A 2 -9.55 8.89 -1.29
C PRO A 2 -8.74 7.63 -0.93
N GLY A 3 -7.56 7.49 -1.54
CA GLY A 3 -6.66 6.37 -1.32
C GLY A 3 -5.21 6.84 -1.33
N VAL A 4 -4.30 5.93 -0.98
CA VAL A 4 -2.87 6.19 -0.97
C VAL A 4 -2.20 5.24 -1.94
N LEU A 5 -1.52 5.80 -2.93
CA LEU A 5 -0.60 5.05 -3.79
C LEU A 5 0.75 4.98 -3.08
N ILE A 6 1.16 3.79 -2.65
CA ILE A 6 2.51 3.54 -2.14
C ILE A 6 3.39 3.17 -3.32
N ALA A 7 4.32 4.04 -3.67
CA ALA A 7 5.23 3.89 -4.79
C ALA A 7 6.59 3.29 -4.39
N MET A 8 7.01 3.54 -3.15
CA MET A 8 8.22 2.96 -2.55
C MET A 8 8.01 2.76 -1.05
N ALA A 9 8.19 1.53 -0.60
CA ALA A 9 8.24 1.12 0.80
C ALA A 9 9.32 0.06 0.96
N SER A 10 10.28 0.26 1.87
CA SER A 10 11.46 -0.61 1.97
C SER A 10 12.12 -0.52 3.34
N GLY A 11 12.67 -1.63 3.84
CA GLY A 11 13.31 -1.70 5.16
C GLY A 11 12.35 -2.09 6.29
N GLY A 12 11.18 -2.63 5.93
CA GLY A 12 10.24 -3.22 6.87
C GLY A 12 10.63 -4.61 7.35
N ASP A 13 9.84 -5.15 8.29
CA ASP A 13 10.00 -6.47 8.85
C ASP A 13 8.63 -7.13 9.11
N TYR A 14 8.63 -8.45 9.32
CA TYR A 14 7.44 -9.21 9.68
C TYR A 14 7.71 -10.34 10.68
N THR A 15 6.67 -10.79 11.39
CA THR A 15 6.74 -11.95 12.31
C THR A 15 5.96 -13.16 11.76
N GLU A 16 6.16 -14.34 12.34
CA GLU A 16 5.41 -15.56 11.98
C GLU A 16 3.90 -15.42 12.24
N GLU A 17 3.52 -14.65 13.26
CA GLU A 17 2.11 -14.29 13.54
C GLU A 17 1.55 -13.27 12.53
N GLY A 18 2.35 -12.87 11.53
CA GLY A 18 1.95 -12.03 10.42
C GLY A 18 1.94 -10.55 10.73
N LYS A 19 2.47 -10.10 11.87
CA LYS A 19 2.65 -8.65 12.11
C LYS A 19 3.63 -8.11 11.08
N PHE A 20 3.29 -7.02 10.43
CA PHE A 20 4.09 -6.39 9.39
C PHE A 20 4.19 -4.89 9.64
N ALA A 21 5.36 -4.32 9.41
CA ALA A 21 5.55 -2.88 9.36
C ALA A 21 6.63 -2.51 8.35
N THR A 22 6.44 -1.44 7.60
CA THR A 22 7.43 -0.94 6.63
C THR A 22 7.40 0.59 6.56
N PRO A 23 8.56 1.27 6.44
CA PRO A 23 8.58 2.69 6.15
C PRO A 23 8.28 2.93 4.67
N VAL A 24 7.44 3.94 4.41
CA VAL A 24 7.04 4.42 3.09
C VAL A 24 7.82 5.68 2.76
N GLN A 25 8.73 5.57 1.78
CA GLN A 25 9.58 6.67 1.32
C GLN A 25 8.90 7.53 0.25
N LEU A 26 8.00 6.94 -0.54
CA LEU A 26 7.29 7.64 -1.60
C LEU A 26 5.84 7.17 -1.69
N ALA A 27 4.91 8.10 -1.45
CA ALA A 27 3.49 7.89 -1.64
C ALA A 27 2.75 9.14 -2.10
N PHE A 28 1.59 8.92 -2.70
CA PHE A 28 0.73 9.97 -3.22
C PHE A 28 -0.72 9.77 -2.75
N LEU A 29 -1.38 10.88 -2.41
CA LEU A 29 -2.83 10.90 -2.22
C LEU A 29 -3.51 10.79 -3.59
N THR A 30 -4.54 9.97 -3.72
CA THR A 30 -5.34 9.82 -4.95
C THR A 30 -6.83 9.92 -4.66
N ASP A 31 -7.61 10.48 -5.58
CA ASP A 31 -9.08 10.43 -5.54
C ASP A 31 -9.66 9.19 -6.25
N GLY A 32 -8.78 8.33 -6.80
CA GLY A 32 -9.13 7.18 -7.63
C GLY A 32 -9.13 7.46 -9.14
N LYS A 33 -8.90 8.72 -9.56
CA LYS A 33 -8.76 9.12 -10.97
C LYS A 33 -7.42 9.82 -11.22
N LYS A 34 -6.91 10.58 -10.26
CA LYS A 34 -5.65 11.32 -10.37
C LYS A 34 -4.90 11.35 -9.04
N LEU A 35 -3.59 11.55 -9.14
CA LEU A 35 -2.75 11.87 -7.99
C LEU A 35 -2.99 13.33 -7.58
N LEU A 36 -3.33 13.56 -6.32
CA LEU A 36 -3.63 14.87 -5.75
C LEU A 36 -2.39 15.56 -5.17
N GLY A 37 -1.36 14.78 -4.83
CA GLY A 37 -0.11 15.30 -4.31
C GLY A 37 0.71 14.24 -3.59
N ARG A 38 1.99 14.53 -3.38
CA ARG A 38 2.90 13.69 -2.59
C ARG A 38 2.55 13.80 -1.10
N LEU A 39 2.58 12.68 -0.40
CA LEU A 39 2.47 12.62 1.06
C LEU A 39 3.87 12.70 1.69
N PRO A 40 3.98 13.16 2.96
CA PRO A 40 5.20 13.00 3.75
C PRO A 40 5.61 11.53 3.85
N GLU A 41 6.83 11.25 4.32
CA GLU A 41 7.20 9.88 4.69
C GLU A 41 6.42 9.44 5.93
N PHE A 42 6.03 8.16 5.98
CA PHE A 42 5.30 7.57 7.10
C PHE A 42 5.56 6.07 7.19
N ASN A 43 5.06 5.43 8.24
CA ASN A 43 5.10 3.97 8.38
C ASN A 43 3.71 3.38 8.11
N VAL A 44 3.69 2.22 7.46
CA VAL A 44 2.50 1.38 7.34
C VAL A 44 2.73 0.13 8.14
N SER A 45 1.71 -0.28 8.90
CA SER A 45 1.73 -1.53 9.65
C SER A 45 0.39 -2.24 9.57
N GLY A 46 0.39 -3.55 9.78
CA GLY A 46 -0.82 -4.36 9.76
C GLY A 46 -0.53 -5.83 10.03
N ASN A 47 -1.49 -6.69 9.68
CA ASN A 47 -1.31 -8.13 9.68
C ASN A 47 -1.38 -8.67 8.25
N LEU A 48 -0.38 -9.45 7.82
CA LEU A 48 -0.28 -10.00 6.47
C LEU A 48 -1.47 -10.90 6.12
N TYR A 49 -1.96 -11.70 7.08
CA TYR A 49 -3.11 -12.58 6.86
C TYR A 49 -4.40 -11.78 6.62
N ASP A 50 -4.55 -10.63 7.26
CA ASP A 50 -5.67 -9.73 7.01
C ASP A 50 -5.52 -9.05 5.64
N LEU A 51 -4.34 -8.49 5.34
CA LEU A 51 -4.03 -7.79 4.08
C LEU A 51 -4.31 -8.64 2.84
N PHE A 52 -3.85 -9.90 2.86
CA PHE A 52 -4.07 -10.85 1.76
C PHE A 52 -5.36 -11.66 1.90
N GLY A 53 -6.08 -11.53 3.02
CA GLY A 53 -7.35 -12.20 3.29
C GLY A 53 -8.52 -11.23 3.17
N ARG A 54 -9.08 -10.82 4.31
CA ARG A 54 -10.32 -10.03 4.38
C ARG A 54 -10.21 -8.63 3.79
N ASP A 55 -9.01 -8.07 3.75
CA ASP A 55 -8.77 -6.69 3.30
C ASP A 55 -8.33 -6.61 1.83
N TYR A 56 -8.10 -7.76 1.19
CA TYR A 56 -7.78 -7.84 -0.24
C TYR A 56 -8.93 -7.30 -1.10
N ILE A 57 -8.60 -6.43 -2.06
CA ILE A 57 -9.54 -5.95 -3.09
C ILE A 57 -9.20 -6.54 -4.45
N GLY A 58 -7.92 -6.49 -4.85
CA GLY A 58 -7.51 -6.91 -6.19
C GLY A 58 -6.09 -6.50 -6.55
N PHE A 59 -5.70 -6.82 -7.79
CA PHE A 59 -4.52 -6.29 -8.45
C PHE A 59 -4.93 -5.43 -9.65
N SER A 60 -4.10 -4.44 -9.98
CA SER A 60 -4.26 -3.70 -11.24
C SER A 60 -4.01 -4.61 -12.44
N SER A 61 -4.79 -4.44 -13.51
CA SER A 61 -4.57 -5.17 -14.77
C SER A 61 -3.43 -4.57 -15.59
N ASP A 62 -3.13 -3.29 -15.35
CA ASP A 62 -2.06 -2.52 -15.95
C ASP A 62 -0.83 -2.44 -15.03
N ARG A 63 0.31 -2.11 -15.65
CA ARG A 63 1.63 -1.99 -15.00
C ARG A 63 2.10 -0.54 -15.03
N PHE A 64 1.28 0.35 -14.48
CA PHE A 64 1.50 1.79 -14.63
C PHE A 64 2.69 2.33 -13.82
N TRP A 65 3.15 1.60 -12.80
CA TRP A 65 4.25 2.02 -11.93
C TRP A 65 5.28 0.91 -11.75
N GLY A 66 6.55 1.17 -12.09
CA GLY A 66 7.64 0.22 -11.88
C GLY A 66 7.58 -1.08 -12.71
N GLY A 67 6.63 -1.20 -13.64
CA GLY A 67 6.48 -2.40 -14.48
C GLY A 67 5.74 -3.56 -13.81
N GLU A 68 5.24 -3.38 -12.59
CA GLU A 68 4.54 -4.42 -11.83
C GLU A 68 3.05 -4.08 -11.63
N PRO A 69 2.17 -5.08 -11.53
CA PRO A 69 0.80 -4.88 -11.07
C PRO A 69 0.78 -4.34 -9.63
N MET A 70 -0.14 -3.43 -9.34
CA MET A 70 -0.31 -2.85 -8.02
C MET A 70 -1.33 -3.64 -7.20
N LEU A 71 -0.97 -3.99 -5.97
CA LEU A 71 -1.89 -4.56 -4.98
C LEU A 71 -2.81 -3.47 -4.41
N VAL A 72 -4.10 -3.76 -4.33
CA VAL A 72 -5.11 -2.89 -3.70
C VAL A 72 -5.70 -3.60 -2.49
N VAL A 73 -5.58 -2.96 -1.33
CA VAL A 73 -6.09 -3.45 -0.05
C VAL A 73 -6.86 -2.35 0.68
N LYS A 74 -7.78 -2.75 1.55
CA LYS A 74 -8.35 -1.86 2.56
C LYS A 74 -7.37 -1.78 3.71
N MET A 75 -7.02 -0.56 4.12
CA MET A 75 -6.28 -0.36 5.36
C MET A 75 -7.20 0.30 6.39
N LYS A 76 -7.15 -0.20 7.62
CA LYS A 76 -7.82 0.44 8.76
C LYS A 76 -6.89 1.50 9.32
N THR A 77 -7.40 2.72 9.48
CA THR A 77 -6.79 3.81 10.26
C THR A 77 -7.01 3.61 11.74
#